data_AF-A0A2W1FRR4-F1
#
_entry.id   AF-A0A2W1FRR4-F1
#
_cell.length_a   1.000
_cell.length_b   1.000
_cell.length_c   1.000
_cell.angle_alpha   90.00
_cell.angle_beta   90.00
_cell.angle_gamma   90.00
#
_symmetry.space_group_name_H-M   'P 1'
#
loop_
_entity.id
_entity.type
_entity.pdbx_description
1 polymer ?
#
loop_
_entity_poly.entity_id
_entity_poly.type
_entity_poly.pdbx_seq_one_letter_code
_entity_poly.pdbx_strand_id
1 'polypeptide(L)'
;MPIESGPTRLLPFSQKYEEGYIADRIPEFQDYFVNIYVSVPLAMGDGLFFNPALFHAAGQNNSADVMRSANLLQISSAFGRPMETIDTLPLIEITWEVISKMYEDDGLSAELEAFVSVVAQGYPFLTNLDRRIPNTAGMAPGSEQELLVSCVKAHSTEEHVLTQLKEIRENSRA
;
A
#
# COMPACT_ATOMS: atom_id res chain seq x y z
N MET A 1 6.10 -22.46 -9.64
CA MET A 1 5.34 -22.97 -8.48
C MET A 1 4.52 -24.18 -8.92
N PRO A 2 5.12 -25.38 -8.96
CA PRO A 2 4.36 -26.62 -9.18
C PRO A 2 3.46 -26.92 -7.96
N ILE A 3 2.47 -27.80 -8.10
CA ILE A 3 1.43 -28.03 -7.07
C ILE A 3 2.02 -28.46 -5.72
N GLU A 4 3.03 -29.33 -5.73
CA GLU A 4 3.72 -29.80 -4.53
C GLU A 4 4.46 -28.69 -3.78
N SER A 5 4.81 -27.60 -4.47
CA SER A 5 5.40 -26.41 -3.83
C SER A 5 4.37 -25.57 -3.07
N GLY A 6 3.08 -25.94 -3.10
CA GLY A 6 1.98 -25.33 -2.36
C GLY A 6 1.50 -23.97 -2.89
N PRO A 7 1.17 -23.82 -4.19
CA PRO A 7 0.59 -22.58 -4.70
C PRO A 7 -0.71 -22.22 -3.95
N THR A 8 -1.16 -20.98 -4.13
CA THR A 8 -2.35 -20.47 -3.44
C THR A 8 -3.56 -21.39 -3.66
N ARG A 9 -4.24 -21.71 -2.57
CA ARG A 9 -5.54 -22.39 -2.55
C ARG A 9 -6.62 -21.34 -2.61
N LEU A 10 -7.60 -21.55 -3.47
CA LEU A 10 -8.69 -20.63 -3.76
C LEU A 10 -10.01 -21.38 -3.57
N LEU A 11 -11.00 -20.71 -2.99
CA LEU A 11 -12.38 -21.22 -3.00
C LEU A 11 -13.22 -20.39 -3.97
N PRO A 12 -13.40 -20.82 -5.23
CA PRO A 12 -14.11 -20.02 -6.24
C PRO A 12 -15.51 -19.58 -5.77
N PHE A 13 -15.86 -18.34 -6.10
CA PHE A 13 -17.15 -17.69 -5.77
C PHE A 13 -17.43 -17.43 -4.29
N SER A 14 -16.53 -17.80 -3.38
CA SER A 14 -16.72 -17.62 -1.94
C SER A 14 -16.79 -16.15 -1.50
N GLN A 15 -16.34 -15.20 -2.32
CA GLN A 15 -16.50 -13.76 -2.06
C GLN A 15 -17.98 -13.32 -2.04
N LYS A 16 -18.91 -14.20 -2.44
CA LYS A 16 -20.35 -14.00 -2.36
C LYS A 16 -20.98 -14.64 -1.11
N TYR A 17 -20.18 -15.34 -0.30
CA TYR A 17 -20.65 -15.98 0.92
C TYR A 17 -20.96 -14.92 1.98
N GLU A 18 -22.15 -14.99 2.59
CA GLU A 18 -22.73 -13.89 3.37
C GLU A 18 -21.94 -13.62 4.65
N GLU A 19 -21.49 -14.67 5.33
CA GLU A 19 -20.72 -14.59 6.55
C GLU A 19 -19.33 -13.96 6.35
N GLY A 20 -18.85 -13.91 5.09
CA GLY A 20 -17.56 -13.34 4.72
C GLY A 20 -16.42 -13.88 5.60
N TYR A 21 -15.39 -13.07 5.85
CA TYR A 21 -14.18 -13.50 6.57
C TYR A 21 -14.40 -14.10 7.98
N ILE A 22 -15.56 -13.87 8.61
CA ILE A 22 -15.86 -14.45 9.92
C ILE A 22 -15.94 -15.98 9.84
N ALA A 23 -16.34 -16.52 8.68
CA ALA A 23 -16.48 -17.96 8.50
C ALA A 23 -15.16 -18.73 8.59
N ASP A 24 -14.01 -18.07 8.41
CA ASP A 24 -12.69 -18.73 8.56
C ASP A 24 -12.47 -19.30 9.98
N ARG A 25 -13.21 -18.82 10.98
CA ARG A 25 -13.14 -19.32 12.36
C ARG A 25 -14.05 -20.52 12.62
N ILE A 26 -14.88 -20.91 11.67
CA ILE A 26 -15.85 -22.00 11.81
C ILE A 26 -15.16 -23.30 11.36
N PRO A 27 -14.98 -24.30 12.24
CA PRO A 27 -14.29 -25.54 11.90
C PRO A 27 -14.88 -26.26 10.68
N GLU A 28 -16.21 -26.30 10.57
CA GLU A 28 -16.93 -26.91 9.46
C GLU A 28 -16.62 -26.22 8.12
N PHE A 29 -16.41 -24.90 8.14
CA PHE A 29 -16.02 -24.14 6.96
C PHE A 29 -14.54 -24.40 6.60
N GLN A 30 -13.66 -24.52 7.59
CA GLN A 30 -12.27 -24.90 7.36
C GLN A 30 -12.16 -26.28 6.71
N ASP A 31 -12.93 -27.26 7.20
CA ASP A 31 -13.02 -28.59 6.62
C ASP A 31 -13.57 -28.54 5.19
N TYR A 32 -14.62 -27.75 4.95
CA TYR A 32 -15.17 -27.53 3.61
C TYR A 32 -14.11 -26.96 2.65
N PHE A 33 -13.37 -25.93 3.10
CA PHE A 33 -12.31 -25.30 2.31
C PHE A 33 -11.21 -26.30 1.95
N VAL A 34 -10.71 -27.08 2.92
CA VAL A 34 -9.64 -28.08 2.70
C VAL A 34 -10.08 -29.18 1.73
N ASN A 35 -11.37 -29.52 1.70
CA ASN A 35 -11.89 -30.55 0.81
C ASN A 35 -12.14 -30.09 -0.64
N ILE A 36 -12.41 -28.80 -0.87
CA ILE A 36 -12.96 -28.32 -2.16
C ILE A 36 -12.11 -27.23 -2.84
N TYR A 37 -11.08 -26.69 -2.17
CA TYR A 37 -10.24 -25.66 -2.79
C TYR A 37 -9.70 -26.07 -4.17
N VAL A 38 -9.50 -25.07 -5.02
CA VAL A 38 -8.76 -25.20 -6.28
C VAL A 38 -7.39 -24.57 -6.11
N SER A 39 -6.38 -25.19 -6.71
CA SER A 39 -5.04 -24.63 -6.83
C SER A 39 -4.49 -24.95 -8.20
N VAL A 40 -3.69 -24.04 -8.76
CA VAL A 40 -3.13 -24.16 -10.11
C VAL A 40 -1.61 -23.99 -10.05
N PRO A 41 -0.84 -24.76 -10.85
CA PRO A 41 0.58 -24.51 -10.97
C PRO A 41 0.79 -23.18 -11.70
N LEU A 42 1.78 -22.41 -11.27
CA LEU A 42 2.15 -21.13 -11.89
C LEU A 42 3.60 -21.20 -12.39
N ALA A 43 3.81 -20.88 -13.66
CA ALA A 43 5.14 -20.65 -14.22
C ALA A 43 5.63 -19.24 -13.85
N MET A 44 6.93 -18.98 -14.08
CA MET A 44 7.48 -17.65 -13.91
C MET A 44 6.83 -16.69 -14.92
N GLY A 45 6.32 -15.57 -14.44
CA GLY A 45 5.57 -14.60 -15.25
C GLY A 45 4.05 -14.78 -15.20
N ASP A 46 3.56 -15.91 -14.70
CA ASP A 46 2.12 -16.09 -14.49
C ASP A 46 1.65 -15.23 -13.30
N GLY A 47 0.44 -14.67 -13.44
CA GLY A 47 -0.22 -13.89 -12.41
C GLY A 47 -1.56 -14.50 -12.03
N LEU A 48 -1.91 -14.40 -10.75
CA LEU A 48 -3.24 -14.73 -10.25
C LEU A 48 -3.90 -13.43 -9.76
N PHE A 49 -4.98 -13.03 -10.43
CA PHE A 49 -5.77 -11.87 -10.05
C PHE A 49 -7.13 -12.32 -9.50
N PHE A 50 -7.44 -11.92 -8.27
CA PHE A 50 -8.69 -12.28 -7.62
C PHE A 50 -9.14 -11.22 -6.62
N ASN A 51 -10.43 -11.25 -6.29
CA ASN A 51 -11.01 -10.38 -5.27
C ASN A 51 -10.51 -10.79 -3.88
N PRO A 52 -9.99 -9.87 -3.03
CA PRO A 52 -9.46 -10.23 -1.71
C PRO A 52 -10.48 -10.90 -0.77
N ALA A 53 -11.78 -10.70 -1.00
CA ALA A 53 -12.86 -11.38 -0.26
C ALA A 53 -13.06 -12.85 -0.63
N LEU A 54 -12.35 -13.34 -1.65
CA LEU A 54 -12.25 -14.77 -1.90
C LEU A 54 -11.52 -15.43 -0.72
N PHE A 55 -12.02 -16.55 -0.23
CA PHE A 55 -11.28 -17.34 0.75
C PHE A 55 -10.10 -17.97 0.05
N HIS A 56 -8.93 -17.73 0.61
CA HIS A 56 -7.68 -18.19 0.05
C HIS A 56 -6.67 -18.42 1.15
N ALA A 57 -5.77 -19.36 0.92
CA ALA A 57 -4.69 -19.67 1.84
C ALA A 57 -3.48 -20.14 1.05
N ALA A 58 -2.29 -19.92 1.60
CA ALA A 58 -1.09 -20.51 1.03
C ALA A 58 -1.15 -22.04 1.17
N GLY A 59 -0.83 -22.78 0.10
CA GLY A 59 -0.72 -24.23 0.19
C GLY A 59 0.48 -24.66 1.04
N GLN A 60 0.37 -25.83 1.67
CA GLN A 60 1.53 -26.45 2.33
C GLN A 60 2.58 -26.79 1.27
N ASN A 61 3.84 -26.40 1.53
CA ASN A 61 4.95 -26.77 0.66
C ASN A 61 5.46 -28.16 1.07
N ASN A 62 5.24 -29.15 0.19
CA ASN A 62 5.67 -30.54 0.38
C ASN A 62 6.81 -30.94 -0.59
N SER A 63 7.34 -29.98 -1.34
CA SER A 63 8.50 -30.21 -2.21
C SER A 63 9.77 -30.41 -1.38
N ALA A 64 10.73 -31.16 -1.91
CA ALA A 64 12.00 -31.40 -1.24
C ALA A 64 12.97 -30.21 -1.36
N ASP A 65 12.87 -29.45 -2.46
CA ASP A 65 13.90 -28.53 -2.93
C ASP A 65 13.36 -27.21 -3.49
N VAL A 66 12.04 -26.97 -3.47
CA VAL A 66 11.46 -25.72 -3.98
C VAL A 66 11.17 -24.74 -2.85
N MET A 67 11.94 -23.65 -2.82
CA MET A 67 11.63 -22.47 -2.02
C MET A 67 10.79 -21.51 -2.86
N ARG A 68 9.46 -21.48 -2.65
CA ARG A 68 8.58 -20.61 -3.45
C ARG A 68 8.72 -19.15 -3.02
N SER A 69 8.70 -18.26 -4.00
CA SER A 69 8.60 -16.81 -3.83
C SER A 69 7.56 -16.27 -4.81
N ALA A 70 6.80 -15.26 -4.38
CA ALA A 70 5.81 -14.59 -5.19
C ALA A 70 5.79 -13.10 -4.83
N ASN A 71 5.56 -12.25 -5.82
CA ASN A 71 5.27 -10.84 -5.59
C ASN A 71 3.76 -10.67 -5.38
N LEU A 72 3.36 -10.05 -4.28
CA LEU A 72 1.98 -9.70 -4.00
C LEU A 72 1.78 -8.21 -4.28
N LEU A 73 0.83 -7.90 -5.16
CA LEU A 73 0.37 -6.54 -5.42
C LEU A 73 -1.06 -6.39 -4.91
N GLN A 74 -1.26 -5.55 -3.90
CA GLN A 74 -2.58 -5.23 -3.39
C GLN A 74 -3.03 -3.89 -3.99
N ILE A 75 -4.10 -3.94 -4.78
CA ILE A 75 -4.66 -2.77 -5.46
C ILE A 75 -5.89 -2.31 -4.68
N SER A 76 -5.75 -1.19 -3.98
CA SER A 76 -6.83 -0.58 -3.20
C SER A 76 -7.67 0.38 -4.04
N SER A 77 -8.87 0.69 -3.55
CA SER A 77 -9.61 1.88 -3.99
C SER A 77 -8.77 3.14 -3.78
N ALA A 78 -8.99 4.18 -4.57
CA ALA A 78 -8.37 5.49 -4.37
C ALA A 78 -8.67 6.10 -2.98
N PHE A 79 -9.76 5.65 -2.33
CA PHE A 79 -10.12 6.03 -0.96
C PHE A 79 -9.68 5.02 0.10
N GLY A 80 -9.05 3.92 -0.31
CA GLY A 80 -8.56 2.88 0.58
C GLY A 80 -7.15 3.20 1.09
N ARG A 81 -6.91 2.97 2.37
CA ARG A 81 -5.55 2.98 2.93
C ARG A 81 -5.02 1.54 2.95
N PRO A 82 -3.86 1.25 2.34
CA PRO A 82 -3.21 -0.06 2.46
C PRO A 82 -2.93 -0.43 3.92
N MET A 83 -2.81 -1.73 4.21
CA MET A 83 -2.50 -2.21 5.55
C MET A 83 -1.06 -1.83 5.95
N GLU A 84 -0.15 -1.87 4.99
CA GLU A 84 1.24 -1.52 5.14
C GLU A 84 1.42 0.00 5.16
N THR A 85 2.31 0.46 6.04
CA THR A 85 2.78 1.84 6.04
C THR A 85 4.09 1.92 5.27
N ILE A 86 4.13 2.78 4.25
CA ILE A 86 5.36 3.07 3.51
C ILE A 86 6.17 4.13 4.24
N ASP A 87 7.47 3.88 4.42
CA ASP A 87 8.39 4.90 4.90
C ASP A 87 8.73 5.88 3.78
N THR A 88 8.03 7.01 3.75
CA THR A 88 8.17 8.07 2.73
C THR A 88 9.45 8.89 2.83
N LEU A 89 10.10 9.02 3.99
CA LEU A 89 11.32 9.83 4.17
C LEU A 89 12.46 9.42 3.22
N PRO A 90 12.91 8.15 3.18
CA PRO A 90 13.99 7.75 2.28
C PRO A 90 13.59 7.84 0.81
N LEU A 91 12.31 7.64 0.48
CA LEU A 91 11.81 7.82 -0.89
C LEU A 91 11.93 9.28 -1.32
N ILE A 92 11.49 10.20 -0.46
CA ILE A 92 11.52 11.64 -0.75
C ILE A 92 12.95 12.16 -0.76
N GLU A 93 13.81 11.74 0.18
CA GLU A 93 15.24 12.07 0.20
C GLU A 93 15.92 11.72 -1.13
N ILE A 94 15.76 10.49 -1.61
CA ILE A 94 16.40 10.03 -2.85
C ILE A 94 15.80 10.71 -4.10
N THR A 95 14.54 11.16 -4.04
CA THR A 95 13.83 11.70 -5.21
C THR A 95 13.70 13.23 -5.23
N TRP A 96 14.14 13.93 -4.18
CA TRP A 96 13.93 15.37 -4.04
C TRP A 96 14.56 16.19 -5.15
N GLU A 97 15.81 15.87 -5.54
CA GLU A 97 16.48 16.55 -6.65
C GLU A 97 15.72 16.38 -7.98
N VAL A 98 15.17 15.19 -8.23
CA VAL A 98 14.37 14.90 -9.43
C VAL A 98 13.07 15.69 -9.42
N ILE A 99 12.36 15.70 -8.28
CA ILE A 99 11.13 16.47 -8.09
C ILE A 99 11.38 17.97 -8.31
N SER A 100 12.46 18.50 -7.75
CA SER A 100 12.84 19.90 -7.88
C SER A 100 13.18 20.26 -9.32
N LYS A 101 13.95 19.41 -10.00
CA LYS A 101 14.30 19.60 -11.41
C LYS A 101 13.07 19.55 -12.32
N MET A 102 12.17 18.59 -12.13
CA MET A 102 10.92 18.51 -12.89
C MET A 102 10.09 19.79 -12.75
N TYR A 103 10.04 20.37 -11.55
CA TYR A 103 9.35 21.63 -11.33
C TYR A 103 10.06 22.83 -12.00
N GLU A 104 11.39 22.86 -12.00
CA GLU A 104 12.14 23.91 -12.70
C GLU A 104 11.96 23.86 -14.22
N ASP A 105 11.90 22.65 -14.78
CA ASP A 105 11.79 22.43 -16.22
C ASP A 105 10.34 22.70 -16.70
N ASP A 106 9.31 22.20 -16.00
CA ASP A 106 7.92 22.18 -16.49
C ASP A 106 6.88 22.77 -15.51
N GLY A 107 7.29 23.29 -14.36
CA GLY A 107 6.39 23.76 -13.31
C GLY A 107 5.61 22.62 -12.64
N LEU A 108 4.42 22.93 -12.11
CA LEU A 108 3.54 21.91 -11.52
C LEU A 108 2.77 21.16 -12.61
N SER A 109 3.48 20.31 -13.36
CA SER A 109 2.92 19.46 -14.41
C SER A 109 2.14 18.26 -13.84
N ALA A 110 1.30 17.64 -14.66
CA ALA A 110 0.56 16.43 -14.28
C ALA A 110 1.50 15.26 -13.93
N GLU A 111 2.64 15.20 -14.61
CA GLU A 111 3.70 14.23 -14.36
C GLU A 111 4.33 14.42 -12.98
N LEU A 112 4.59 15.67 -12.58
CA LEU A 112 5.10 15.98 -11.24
C LEU A 112 4.05 15.69 -10.16
N GLU A 113 2.79 16.05 -10.38
CA GLU A 113 1.69 15.73 -9.46
C GLU A 113 1.55 14.21 -9.28
N ALA A 114 1.63 13.45 -10.37
CA ALA A 114 1.63 11.99 -10.33
C ALA A 114 2.84 11.44 -9.57
N PHE A 115 4.04 11.98 -9.77
CA PHE A 115 5.23 11.59 -9.01
C PHE A 115 5.03 11.81 -7.51
N VAL A 116 4.64 13.02 -7.11
CA VAL A 116 4.39 13.38 -5.69
C VAL A 116 3.32 12.46 -5.08
N SER A 117 2.28 12.11 -5.84
CA SER A 117 1.20 11.24 -5.37
C SER A 117 1.67 9.83 -4.99
N VAL A 118 2.79 9.37 -5.56
CA VAL A 118 3.37 8.04 -5.34
C VAL A 118 4.35 8.04 -4.17
N VAL A 119 5.13 9.10 -3.99
CA VAL A 119 6.22 9.13 -2.98
C VAL A 119 5.82 9.70 -1.62
N ALA A 120 4.71 10.44 -1.54
CA ALA A 120 4.26 11.11 -0.33
C ALA A 120 2.80 10.79 0.05
N GLN A 121 2.49 10.81 1.35
CA GLN A 121 1.14 10.57 1.85
C GLN A 121 0.19 11.74 1.56
N GLY A 122 -0.87 11.49 0.79
CA GLY A 122 -1.91 12.48 0.48
C GLY A 122 -3.05 12.55 1.50
N TYR A 123 -3.24 11.49 2.30
CA TYR A 123 -4.25 11.46 3.35
C TYR A 123 -3.63 11.86 4.71
N PRO A 124 -4.07 12.96 5.34
CA PRO A 124 -3.40 13.50 6.54
C PRO A 124 -3.68 12.72 7.83
N PHE A 125 -4.46 11.63 7.78
CA PHE A 125 -4.84 10.81 8.93
C PHE A 125 -4.27 9.38 8.85
N LEU A 126 -4.16 8.65 9.95
CA LEU A 126 -4.37 9.04 11.35
C LEU A 126 -3.27 10.00 11.81
N THR A 127 -3.66 11.03 12.57
CA THR A 127 -2.74 12.04 13.12
C THR A 127 -3.27 12.57 14.46
N ASN A 128 -2.40 13.19 15.25
CA ASN A 128 -2.75 13.79 16.53
C ASN A 128 -3.19 15.24 16.33
N LEU A 129 -4.49 15.49 16.46
CA LEU A 129 -5.10 16.81 16.22
C LEU A 129 -4.77 17.86 17.29
N ASP A 130 -4.32 17.45 18.47
CA ASP A 130 -3.87 18.40 19.50
C ASP A 130 -2.55 19.07 19.11
N ARG A 131 -1.72 18.36 18.33
CA ARG A 131 -0.42 18.84 17.84
C ARG A 131 -0.48 19.34 16.40
N ARG A 132 -1.24 18.65 15.55
CA ARG A 132 -1.46 19.01 14.14
C ARG A 132 -2.87 19.56 14.02
N ILE A 133 -3.03 20.83 14.39
CA ILE A 133 -4.30 21.53 14.31
C ILE A 133 -4.58 21.90 12.84
N PRO A 134 -5.80 21.67 12.32
CA PRO A 134 -6.17 22.15 10.99
C PRO A 134 -5.97 23.66 10.83
N ASN A 135 -5.56 24.09 9.64
CA ASN A 135 -5.44 25.52 9.34
C ASN A 135 -6.83 26.19 9.44
N THR A 136 -6.88 27.51 9.68
CA THR A 136 -8.13 28.27 9.92
C THR A 136 -9.18 28.13 8.80
N ALA A 137 -8.77 27.76 7.59
CA ALA A 137 -9.65 27.53 6.44
C ALA A 137 -9.87 26.05 6.06
N GLY A 138 -9.27 25.10 6.79
CA GLY A 138 -9.27 23.68 6.46
C GLY A 138 -9.95 22.80 7.51
N MET A 139 -10.48 21.65 7.08
CA MET A 139 -11.07 20.64 7.97
C MET A 139 -10.05 19.59 8.45
N ALA A 140 -8.82 19.62 7.93
CA ALA A 140 -7.76 18.68 8.26
C ALA A 140 -6.39 19.39 8.28
N PRO A 141 -5.39 18.79 8.95
CA PRO A 141 -4.00 19.24 8.85
C PRO A 141 -3.44 18.97 7.45
N GLY A 142 -2.35 19.66 7.08
CA GLY A 142 -1.75 19.47 5.76
C GLY A 142 -1.21 18.06 5.53
N SER A 143 -1.23 17.59 4.28
CA SER A 143 -0.64 16.28 3.90
C SER A 143 0.85 16.37 3.57
N GLU A 144 1.53 15.23 3.44
CA GLU A 144 2.93 15.24 2.95
C GLU A 144 2.99 15.72 1.50
N GLN A 145 1.99 15.36 0.66
CA GLN A 145 1.92 15.81 -0.73
C GLN A 145 1.78 17.34 -0.82
N GLU A 146 0.93 17.93 0.01
CA GLU A 146 0.77 19.39 0.09
C GLU A 146 2.07 20.09 0.53
N LEU A 147 2.76 19.51 1.53
CA LEU A 147 4.07 19.99 1.95
C LEU A 147 5.08 19.96 0.80
N LEU A 148 5.23 18.84 0.11
CA LEU A 148 6.18 18.70 -1.00
C LEU A 148 5.91 19.72 -2.12
N VAL A 149 4.65 19.86 -2.52
CA VAL A 149 4.25 20.86 -3.53
C VAL A 149 4.55 22.28 -3.07
N SER A 150 4.34 22.59 -1.78
CA SER A 150 4.67 23.91 -1.24
C SER A 150 6.19 24.17 -1.24
N CYS A 151 6.99 23.17 -0.85
CA CYS A 151 8.44 23.28 -0.78
C CYS A 151 9.07 23.41 -2.16
N VAL A 152 8.57 22.68 -3.17
CA VAL A 152 9.11 22.75 -4.53
C VAL A 152 8.83 24.12 -5.16
N LYS A 153 7.63 24.67 -4.95
CA LYS A 153 7.26 26.04 -5.36
C LYS A 153 8.12 27.11 -4.70
N ALA A 154 8.55 26.86 -3.47
CA ALA A 154 9.41 27.75 -2.71
C ALA A 154 10.92 27.55 -2.98
N HIS A 155 11.31 26.63 -3.87
CA HIS A 155 12.70 26.24 -4.11
C HIS A 155 13.43 25.87 -2.80
N SER A 156 12.75 25.11 -1.93
CA SER A 156 13.30 24.70 -0.63
C SER A 156 14.44 23.69 -0.79
N THR A 157 15.37 23.70 0.17
CA THR A 157 16.43 22.69 0.24
C THR A 157 15.89 21.35 0.70
N GLU A 158 16.55 20.26 0.29
CA GLU A 158 16.22 18.89 0.74
C GLU A 158 16.17 18.80 2.28
N GLU A 159 17.19 19.35 2.95
CA GLU A 159 17.28 19.36 4.42
C GLU A 159 16.04 20.00 5.08
N HIS A 160 15.54 21.09 4.50
CA HIS A 160 14.34 21.75 4.99
C HIS A 160 13.10 20.85 4.85
N VAL A 161 12.93 20.22 3.69
CA VAL A 161 11.80 19.30 3.42
C VAL A 161 11.83 18.10 4.36
N LEU A 162 12.98 17.46 4.51
CA LEU A 162 13.13 16.30 5.39
C LEU A 162 12.89 16.67 6.87
N THR A 163 13.29 17.87 7.29
CA THR A 163 13.01 18.37 8.64
C THR A 163 11.51 18.54 8.87
N GLN A 164 10.80 19.16 7.93
CA GLN A 164 9.34 19.35 8.01
C GLN A 164 8.59 18.00 7.99
N LEU A 165 9.02 17.04 7.18
CA LEU A 165 8.42 15.69 7.16
C LEU A 165 8.63 14.93 8.46
N LYS A 166 9.82 15.04 9.08
CA LYS A 166 10.09 14.46 10.40
C LYS A 166 9.17 15.07 11.46
N GLU A 167 9.00 16.39 11.43
CA GLU A 167 8.07 17.09 12.32
C GLU A 167 6.61 16.63 12.13
N ILE A 168 6.15 16.45 10.88
CA ILE A 168 4.83 15.85 10.59
C ILE A 168 4.69 14.48 11.27
N ARG A 169 5.70 13.62 11.16
CA ARG A 169 5.67 12.27 11.75
C ARG A 169 5.67 12.30 13.27
N GLU A 170 6.52 13.11 13.87
CA GLU A 170 6.61 13.26 15.32
C GLU A 170 5.31 13.82 15.90
N ASN A 171 4.76 14.85 15.26
CA ASN A 171 3.51 15.47 15.68
C ASN A 171 2.29 14.60 15.38
N SER A 172 2.38 13.61 14.48
CA SER A 172 1.28 12.67 14.21
C SER A 172 1.20 11.51 15.20
N ARG A 173 2.23 11.29 16.02
CA ARG A 173 2.22 10.25 17.06
C ARG A 173 1.22 10.60 18.16
N ALA A 174 0.54 9.56 18.67
CA ALA A 174 -0.36 9.65 19.81
C ALA A 174 0.38 10.11 21.07
#